data_AF-A0A352BGQ8-F1
#
_entry.id   AF-A0A352BGQ8-F1
#
_cell.length_a   1.000
_cell.length_b   1.000
_cell.length_c   1.000
_cell.angle_alpha   90.00
_cell.angle_beta   90.00
_cell.angle_gamma   90.00
#
_symmetry.space_group_name_H-M   'P 1'
#
loop_
_entity.id
_entity.type
_entity.pdbx_description
1 polymer ?
#
loop_
_entity_poly.entity_id
_entity_poly.type
_entity_poly.pdbx_seq_one_letter_code
_entity_poly.pdbx_strand_id
1 'polypeptide(L)'
;MERSERDKLYKQAVEKWGEDSQLNQMIEEMAELIVAINKFKRARDNVAQKRDGVIENLYEEFADVKLCLEQMEYMFGKEKIDAKMDEKIKKFVKQLNE
;
A
#
# COMPACT_ATOMS: atom_id res chain seq x y z
N MET A 1 -0.59 -6.75 -16.89
CA MET A 1 -0.17 -5.37 -17.22
C MET A 1 1.21 -5.18 -16.64
N GLU A 2 2.18 -4.91 -17.49
CA GLU A 2 3.58 -4.67 -17.11
C GLU A 2 3.72 -3.37 -16.33
N ARG A 3 4.80 -3.21 -15.54
CA ARG A 3 5.00 -1.98 -14.75
C ARG A 3 5.07 -0.73 -15.63
N SER A 4 5.70 -0.83 -16.80
CA SER A 4 5.81 0.27 -17.77
C SER A 4 4.46 0.72 -18.35
N GLU A 5 3.47 -0.16 -18.40
CA GLU A 5 2.09 0.19 -18.80
C GLU A 5 1.38 0.93 -17.66
N ARG A 6 1.61 0.50 -16.41
CA ARG A 6 1.06 1.16 -15.22
C ARG A 6 1.63 2.57 -15.03
N ASP A 7 2.93 2.75 -15.24
CA ASP A 7 3.57 4.06 -15.13
C ASP A 7 2.99 5.07 -16.14
N LYS A 8 2.54 4.63 -17.32
CA LYS A 8 1.80 5.50 -18.26
C LYS A 8 0.45 5.92 -17.69
N LEU A 9 -0.26 5.03 -17.01
CA LEU A 9 -1.53 5.35 -16.36
C LEU A 9 -1.31 6.28 -15.16
N TYR A 10 -0.27 6.07 -14.36
CA TYR A 10 0.08 6.94 -13.25
C TYR A 10 0.46 8.34 -13.74
N LYS A 11 1.20 8.43 -14.84
CA LYS A 11 1.45 9.71 -15.52
C LYS A 11 0.16 10.42 -15.88
N GLN A 12 -0.79 9.73 -16.52
CA GLN A 12 -2.08 10.29 -16.90
C GLN A 12 -2.90 10.73 -15.68
N ALA A 13 -2.85 9.97 -14.59
CA ALA A 13 -3.53 10.32 -13.35
C ALA A 13 -2.97 11.62 -12.75
N VAL A 14 -1.64 11.75 -12.69
CA VAL A 14 -0.97 12.97 -12.22
C VAL A 14 -1.26 14.15 -13.13
N GLU A 15 -1.20 13.99 -14.46
CA GLU A 15 -1.51 15.05 -15.42
C GLU A 15 -2.98 15.51 -15.35
N LYS A 16 -3.90 14.58 -15.05
CA LYS A 16 -5.34 14.85 -15.02
C LYS A 16 -5.81 15.45 -13.69
N TRP A 17 -5.30 14.95 -12.57
CA TRP A 17 -5.82 15.26 -11.24
C TRP A 17 -4.80 15.93 -10.31
N GLY A 18 -3.52 15.96 -10.69
CA GLY A 18 -2.45 16.58 -9.92
C GLY A 18 -1.87 15.67 -8.83
N GLU A 19 -0.66 16.04 -8.40
CA GLU A 19 0.10 15.30 -7.38
C GLU A 19 -0.62 15.27 -6.03
N ASP A 20 -1.17 16.39 -5.58
CA ASP A 20 -1.92 16.49 -4.32
C ASP A 20 -3.11 15.53 -4.28
N SER A 21 -3.78 15.31 -5.41
CA SER A 21 -4.88 14.34 -5.48
C SER A 21 -4.40 12.91 -5.30
N GLN A 22 -3.21 12.55 -5.81
CA GLN A 22 -2.64 11.21 -5.61
C GLN A 22 -2.19 11.01 -4.16
N LEU A 23 -1.65 12.06 -3.53
CA LEU A 23 -1.29 12.05 -2.11
C LEU A 23 -2.52 11.89 -1.21
N ASN A 24 -3.62 12.57 -1.53
CA ASN A 24 -4.88 12.43 -0.80
C ASN A 24 -5.45 11.01 -0.94
N GLN A 25 -5.43 10.43 -2.15
CA GLN A 25 -5.83 9.03 -2.35
C GLN A 25 -4.97 8.08 -1.50
N MET A 26 -3.64 8.25 -1.51
CA MET A 26 -2.73 7.45 -0.70
C MET A 26 -3.06 7.52 0.81
N ILE A 27 -3.49 8.68 1.32
CA ILE A 27 -3.92 8.85 2.71
C ILE A 27 -5.22 8.08 2.97
N GLU A 28 -6.19 8.16 2.05
CA GLU A 28 -7.47 7.46 2.14
C GLU A 28 -7.27 5.94 2.19
N GLU A 29 -6.53 5.36 1.22
CA GLU A 29 -6.28 3.92 1.16
C GLU A 29 -5.53 3.41 2.41
N MET A 30 -4.59 4.20 2.92
CA MET A 30 -3.89 3.86 4.16
C MET A 30 -4.85 3.83 5.36
N ALA A 31 -5.84 4.73 5.41
CA ALA A 31 -6.87 4.73 6.45
C ALA A 31 -7.81 3.52 6.32
N GLU A 32 -8.19 3.15 5.10
CA GLU A 32 -9.04 1.99 4.83
C GLU A 32 -8.33 0.68 5.18
N LEU A 33 -7.04 0.54 4.82
CA LEU A 33 -6.23 -0.60 5.24
C LEU A 33 -6.10 -0.70 6.77
N ILE A 34 -5.94 0.42 7.49
CA ILE A 34 -5.94 0.43 8.96
C ILE A 34 -7.27 -0.14 9.49
N VAL A 35 -8.40 0.26 8.92
CA VAL A 35 -9.73 -0.22 9.32
C VAL A 35 -9.87 -1.71 9.03
N ALA A 36 -9.45 -2.17 7.85
CA ALA A 36 -9.52 -3.58 7.45
C ALA A 36 -8.65 -4.48 8.34
N ILE A 37 -7.42 -4.07 8.66
CA ILE A 37 -6.54 -4.78 9.60
C ILE A 37 -7.22 -4.92 10.98
N ASN A 38 -7.86 -3.86 11.46
CA ASN A 38 -8.58 -3.89 12.73
C ASN A 38 -9.80 -4.83 12.71
N LYS A 39 -10.56 -4.87 11.60
CA LYS A 39 -11.65 -5.83 11.40
C LYS A 39 -11.11 -7.26 11.40
N PHE A 40 -10.02 -7.52 10.68
CA PHE A 40 -9.37 -8.83 10.63
C PHE A 40 -8.93 -9.32 12.00
N LYS A 41 -8.28 -8.46 12.80
CA LYS A 41 -7.87 -8.81 14.18
C LYS A 41 -9.08 -9.21 15.04
N ARG A 42 -10.18 -8.46 14.98
CA ARG A 42 -11.42 -8.78 15.72
C ARG A 42 -12.04 -10.10 15.27
N ALA A 43 -12.09 -10.37 13.95
CA ALA A 43 -12.64 -11.62 13.41
C ALA A 43 -11.75 -12.84 13.69
N ARG A 44 -10.44 -12.65 13.79
CA ARG A 44 -9.51 -13.71 14.22
C ARG A 44 -9.76 -14.10 15.68
N ASP A 45 -9.95 -13.13 16.55
CA ASP A 45 -10.11 -13.37 17.98
C ASP A 45 -11.54 -13.79 18.37
N ASN A 46 -12.53 -13.65 17.47
CA ASN A 46 -13.92 -14.03 17.68
C ASN A 46 -14.46 -14.98 16.60
N VAL A 47 -14.81 -16.22 16.99
CA VAL A 47 -15.23 -17.31 16.09
C VAL A 47 -16.61 -17.06 15.44
N ALA A 48 -17.42 -16.12 15.95
CA ALA A 48 -18.77 -15.86 15.45
C ALA A 48 -18.84 -14.96 14.19
N GLN A 49 -17.72 -14.35 13.76
CA GLN A 49 -17.70 -13.48 12.58
C GLN A 49 -17.38 -14.26 11.30
N LYS A 50 -18.09 -13.97 10.20
CA LYS A 50 -17.76 -14.48 8.87
C LYS A 50 -16.36 -14.02 8.48
N ARG A 51 -15.38 -14.93 8.52
CA ARG A 51 -13.97 -14.61 8.27
C ARG A 51 -13.68 -14.32 6.80
N ASP A 52 -14.37 -14.98 5.88
CA ASP A 52 -14.06 -14.89 4.44
C ASP A 52 -14.21 -13.46 3.92
N GLY A 53 -15.33 -12.80 4.16
CA GLY A 53 -15.54 -11.41 3.71
C GLY A 53 -14.59 -10.39 4.37
N VAL A 54 -14.09 -10.68 5.56
CA VAL A 54 -13.10 -9.81 6.24
C VAL A 54 -11.72 -9.97 5.63
N ILE A 55 -11.35 -11.19 5.23
CA ILE A 55 -10.07 -11.48 4.57
C ILE A 55 -10.07 -10.90 3.15
N GLU A 56 -11.16 -11.05 2.39
CA GLU A 56 -11.27 -10.46 1.05
C GLU A 56 -11.14 -8.92 1.10
N ASN A 57 -11.87 -8.25 2.01
CA ASN A 57 -11.72 -6.81 2.20
C ASN A 57 -10.27 -6.45 2.58
N LEU A 58 -9.60 -7.26 3.41
CA LEU A 58 -8.21 -7.00 3.77
C LEU A 58 -7.29 -7.06 2.53
N TYR A 59 -7.50 -8.02 1.63
CA TYR A 59 -6.73 -8.14 0.40
C TYR A 59 -6.97 -6.99 -0.57
N GLU A 60 -8.21 -6.50 -0.65
CA GLU A 60 -8.60 -5.33 -1.44
C GLU A 60 -7.83 -4.09 -0.98
N GLU A 61 -7.94 -3.71 0.30
CA GLU A 61 -7.23 -2.51 0.79
C GLU A 61 -5.70 -2.64 0.68
N PHE A 62 -5.15 -3.86 0.80
CA PHE A 62 -3.72 -4.08 0.57
C PHE A 62 -3.33 -3.85 -0.88
N ALA A 63 -4.18 -4.26 -1.83
CA ALA A 63 -3.96 -4.02 -3.24
C ALA A 63 -4.03 -2.53 -3.57
N ASP A 64 -4.99 -1.80 -2.99
CA ASP A 64 -5.17 -0.37 -3.21
C ASP A 64 -4.03 0.47 -2.62
N VAL A 65 -3.58 0.14 -1.40
CA VAL A 65 -2.36 0.74 -0.84
C VAL A 65 -1.13 0.43 -1.69
N LYS A 66 -1.00 -0.80 -2.21
CA LYS A 66 0.13 -1.14 -3.10
C LYS A 66 0.07 -0.34 -4.40
N LEU A 67 -1.11 -0.18 -4.98
CA LEU A 67 -1.32 0.65 -6.18
C LEU A 67 -0.88 2.09 -5.93
N CYS A 68 -1.30 2.69 -4.82
CA CYS A 68 -0.91 4.05 -4.47
C CYS A 68 0.60 4.16 -4.18
N LEU A 69 1.22 3.16 -3.54
CA LEU A 69 2.68 3.12 -3.38
C LEU A 69 3.41 3.10 -4.73
N GLU A 70 2.90 2.39 -5.73
CA GLU A 70 3.48 2.42 -7.07
C GLU A 70 3.37 3.81 -7.72
N GLN A 71 2.27 4.53 -7.49
CA GLN A 71 2.13 5.93 -7.91
C GLN A 71 3.15 6.83 -7.19
N MET A 72 3.40 6.60 -5.90
CA MET A 72 4.43 7.35 -5.16
C MET A 72 5.84 7.07 -5.69
N GLU A 73 6.15 5.82 -6.04
CA GLU A 73 7.40 5.46 -6.71
C GLU A 73 7.55 6.16 -8.06
N TYR A 74 6.46 6.27 -8.81
CA TYR A 74 6.44 7.00 -10.09
C TYR A 74 6.71 8.50 -9.87
N MET A 75 6.04 9.13 -8.90
CA MET A 75 6.13 10.57 -8.62
C MET A 75 7.46 10.99 -8.01
N PHE A 76 7.99 10.23 -7.05
CA PHE A 76 9.15 10.64 -6.24
C PHE A 76 10.45 9.92 -6.62
N GLY A 77 10.38 8.95 -7.53
CA GLY A 77 11.51 8.21 -8.06
C GLY A 77 11.76 6.89 -7.32
N LYS A 78 11.41 5.80 -8.00
CA LYS A 78 11.53 4.42 -7.51
C LYS A 78 12.90 4.10 -6.89
N GLU A 79 13.99 4.41 -7.59
CA GLU A 79 15.35 4.07 -7.15
C GLU A 79 15.70 4.66 -5.77
N LYS A 80 15.24 5.89 -5.49
CA LYS A 80 15.48 6.54 -4.19
C LYS A 80 14.69 5.87 -3.07
N ILE A 81 13.46 5.46 -3.35
CA ILE A 81 12.59 4.76 -2.40
C ILE A 81 13.16 3.37 -2.11
N ASP A 82 13.55 2.62 -3.14
CA ASP A 82 14.16 1.30 -3.02
C ASP A 82 15.45 1.34 -2.19
N ALA A 83 16.33 2.32 -2.45
CA ALA A 83 17.54 2.50 -1.64
C ALA A 83 17.23 2.72 -0.14
N LYS A 84 16.15 3.48 0.16
CA LYS A 84 15.67 3.66 1.54
C LYS A 84 15.02 2.41 2.13
N MET A 85 14.37 1.59 1.31
CA MET A 85 13.85 0.30 1.72
C MET A 85 14.99 -0.65 2.11
N ASP A 86 16.05 -0.73 1.31
CA ASP A 86 17.23 -1.55 1.60
C ASP A 86 17.91 -1.17 2.91
N GLU A 87 18.06 0.13 3.18
CA GLU A 87 18.56 0.63 4.46
C GLU A 87 17.69 0.17 5.64
N LYS A 88 16.36 0.19 5.50
CA LYS A 88 15.41 -0.25 6.53
C LYS A 88 15.46 -1.76 6.74
N ILE A 89 15.53 -2.55 5.66
CA ILE A 89 15.63 -4.02 5.73
C ILE A 89 16.92 -4.43 6.44
N LYS A 90 18.06 -3.82 6.09
CA LYS A 90 19.34 -4.07 6.78
C LYS A 90 19.25 -3.84 8.29
N LYS A 91 18.57 -2.76 8.72
CA LYS A 91 18.33 -2.48 10.13
C LYS A 91 17.43 -3.53 10.79
N PHE A 92 16.36 -3.93 10.11
CA PHE A 92 15.45 -4.96 10.62
C PHE A 92 16.12 -6.33 10.78
N VAL A 93 16.94 -6.73 9.80
CA VAL A 93 17.75 -7.97 9.89
C VAL A 93 18.70 -7.93 11.07
N LYS A 94 19.31 -6.78 11.37
CA LYS A 94 20.15 -6.62 12.57
C LYS A 94 19.35 -6.85 13.85
N GLN A 95 18.15 -6.26 13.96
CA GLN A 95 17.27 -6.40 15.13
C GLN A 95 16.77 -7.83 15.36
N LEU A 96 16.60 -8.63 14.30
CA LEU A 96 16.20 -10.04 14.44
C LEU A 96 17.32 -10.96 14.95
N ASN A 97 18.59 -10.53 14.82
CA ASN A 97 19.77 -11.33 15.19
C ASN A 97 20.42 -10.86 16.51
N GLU A 98 19.84 -9.85 17.17
CA GLU A 98 20.18 -9.40 18.54
C GLU A 98 19.28 -10.11 19.56
#